data_AF-A0A2P5B2L4-F1
#
_entry.id   AF-A0A2P5B2L4-F1
#
_cell.length_a   1.000
_cell.length_b   1.000
_cell.length_c   1.000
_cell.angle_alpha   90.00
_cell.angle_beta   90.00
_cell.angle_gamma   90.00
#
_symmetry.space_group_name_H-M   'P 1'
#
loop_
_entity.id
_entity.type
_entity.pdbx_description
1 polymer ?
#
loop_
_entity_poly.entity_id
_entity_poly.type
_entity_poly.pdbx_seq_one_letter_code
_entity_poly.pdbx_strand_id
1 'polypeptide(L)'
;MIHFIDKLGIWHRLPVIFGLIYLAIRRHLHQEYSLINVGKTPVGVRFNPVDYPYRKADGKYNDPFNEGVGGQGSFFGRNILPVEQKDKVIYINIDIYIYVYMCPLFNYFSCMVMKGANLKINK
;
A
#
# COMPACT_ATOMS: atom_id res chain seq x y z
N MET A 1 -2.97 -22.91 2.93
CA MET A 1 -2.84 -22.70 4.40
C MET A 1 -3.45 -21.38 4.86
N ILE A 2 -2.96 -20.20 4.42
CA ILE A 2 -3.50 -18.90 4.89
C ILE A 2 -5.02 -18.75 4.66
N HIS A 3 -5.49 -19.18 3.49
CA HIS A 3 -6.89 -19.10 3.09
C HIS A 3 -7.82 -19.92 4.01
N PHE A 4 -7.32 -21.03 4.55
CA PHE A 4 -8.08 -21.87 5.48
C PHE A 4 -8.25 -21.17 6.83
N ILE A 5 -7.18 -20.59 7.37
CA ILE A 5 -7.21 -19.83 8.63
C ILE A 5 -8.09 -18.58 8.48
N ASP A 6 -8.06 -17.94 7.30
CA ASP A 6 -8.92 -16.80 6.97
C ASP A 6 -10.40 -17.17 6.97
N LYS A 7 -10.75 -18.31 6.36
CA LYS A 7 -12.13 -18.81 6.31
C LYS A 7 -12.69 -19.08 7.71
N LEU A 8 -11.83 -19.51 8.64
CA LEU A 8 -12.19 -19.70 10.04
C LEU A 8 -12.23 -18.38 10.84
N GLY A 9 -11.59 -17.32 10.35
CA GLY A 9 -11.58 -15.99 10.99
C GLY A 9 -10.82 -15.95 12.32
N ILE A 10 -9.94 -16.92 12.58
CA ILE A 10 -9.29 -17.11 13.89
C ILE A 10 -7.86 -16.60 14.00
N TRP A 11 -7.30 -16.00 12.94
CA TRP A 11 -5.85 -15.69 12.86
C TRP A 11 -5.33 -14.87 14.05
N HIS A 12 -6.12 -13.92 14.56
CA HIS A 12 -5.77 -13.03 15.68
C HIS A 12 -6.08 -13.63 17.06
N ARG A 13 -6.76 -14.80 17.11
CA ARG A 13 -7.07 -15.54 18.34
C ARG A 13 -6.12 -16.70 18.58
N LEU A 14 -5.20 -16.97 17.65
CA LEU A 14 -4.18 -17.99 17.81
C LEU A 14 -3.13 -17.58 18.86
N PRO A 15 -2.47 -18.54 19.52
CA PRO A 15 -1.29 -18.25 20.32
C PRO A 15 -0.25 -17.45 19.53
N VAL A 16 0.51 -16.61 20.23
CA VAL A 16 1.40 -15.59 19.62
C VAL A 16 2.31 -16.18 18.54
N ILE A 17 2.95 -17.34 18.79
CA ILE A 17 3.87 -17.97 17.83
C ILE A 17 3.16 -18.31 16.52
N PHE A 18 1.95 -18.87 16.57
CA PHE A 18 1.17 -19.20 15.37
C PHE A 18 0.67 -17.94 14.66
N GLY A 19 0.30 -16.90 15.41
CA GLY A 19 -0.03 -15.59 14.85
C GLY A 19 1.14 -14.97 14.08
N LEU A 20 2.36 -15.04 14.63
CA LEU A 20 3.58 -14.54 13.98
C LEU A 20 3.90 -15.32 12.70
N ILE A 21 3.80 -16.66 12.73
CA ILE A 21 4.00 -17.49 11.54
C ILE A 21 2.99 -17.12 10.46
N TYR A 22 1.72 -16.99 10.82
CA TYR A 22 0.66 -16.59 9.89
C TYR A 22 0.95 -15.21 9.27
N LEU A 23 1.33 -14.21 10.08
CA LEU A 23 1.64 -12.86 9.61
C LEU A 23 2.88 -12.84 8.72
N ALA A 24 3.91 -13.62 9.04
CA ALA A 24 5.12 -13.73 8.21
C ALA A 24 4.79 -14.27 6.82
N ILE A 25 3.96 -15.31 6.73
CA ILE A 25 3.54 -15.90 5.46
C ILE A 25 2.63 -14.94 4.68
N ARG A 26 1.67 -14.30 5.35
CA ARG A 26 0.80 -13.29 4.72
C ARG A 26 1.63 -12.13 4.16
N ARG A 27 2.61 -11.63 4.91
CA ARG A 27 3.53 -10.57 4.46
C ARG A 27 4.35 -11.01 3.25
N HIS A 28 4.91 -12.22 3.28
CA HIS A 28 5.70 -12.74 2.16
C HIS A 28 4.86 -12.81 0.87
N LEU A 29 3.64 -13.33 0.93
CA LEU A 29 2.74 -13.36 -0.22
C LEU A 29 2.41 -11.96 -0.75
N HIS A 30 2.23 -10.97 0.12
CA HIS A 30 2.02 -9.58 -0.31
C HIS A 30 3.25 -8.96 -0.96
N GLN A 31 4.46 -9.34 -0.54
CA GLN A 31 5.69 -8.87 -1.18
C GLN A 31 5.86 -9.45 -2.58
N GLU A 32 5.57 -10.74 -2.77
CA GLU A 32 5.74 -11.42 -4.06
C GLU A 32 4.67 -11.04 -5.10
N TYR A 33 3.41 -10.91 -4.67
CA TYR A 33 2.27 -10.79 -5.60
C TYR A 33 1.59 -9.42 -5.57
N SER A 34 1.89 -8.57 -4.59
CA SER A 34 1.23 -7.27 -4.40
C SER A 34 2.20 -6.08 -4.43
N LEU A 35 3.36 -6.23 -5.07
CA LEU A 35 4.27 -5.12 -5.37
C LEU A 35 4.39 -4.97 -6.88
N ILE A 36 3.63 -4.03 -7.44
CA ILE A 36 3.58 -3.78 -8.88
C ILE A 36 4.25 -2.44 -9.16
N ASN A 37 5.38 -2.48 -9.89
CA ASN A 37 6.06 -1.27 -10.31
C ASN A 37 5.26 -0.53 -11.40
N VAL A 38 5.30 0.80 -11.38
CA VAL A 38 4.59 1.66 -12.33
C VAL A 38 5.58 2.53 -13.08
N GLY A 39 5.44 2.57 -14.40
CA GLY A 39 6.35 3.28 -15.28
C GLY A 39 7.61 2.46 -15.61
N LYS A 40 8.56 3.10 -16.30
CA LYS A 40 9.86 2.50 -16.57
C LYS A 40 10.66 2.54 -15.27
N THR A 41 11.18 1.40 -14.82
CA THR A 41 12.17 1.39 -13.75
C THR A 41 13.36 2.23 -14.21
N PRO A 42 13.64 3.39 -13.58
CA PRO A 42 14.75 4.21 -14.02
C PRO A 42 16.03 3.44 -13.73
N VAL A 43 16.70 2.93 -14.77
CA VAL A 43 18.05 2.39 -14.61
C VAL A 43 18.95 3.62 -14.55
N GLY A 44 19.16 4.14 -13.34
CA GLY A 44 20.02 5.30 -13.11
C GLY A 44 21.46 5.00 -13.50
N VAL A 45 22.24 6.05 -13.80
CA VAL A 45 23.69 5.92 -13.85
C VAL A 45 24.16 5.47 -12.47
N ARG A 46 25.02 4.45 -12.40
CA ARG A 46 25.55 3.97 -11.11
C ARG A 46 26.20 5.15 -10.39
N PHE A 47 25.83 5.34 -9.13
CA PHE A 47 26.42 6.34 -8.25
C PHE A 47 27.01 5.66 -7.01
N ASN A 48 27.94 6.32 -6.34
CA ASN A 48 28.49 5.83 -5.08
C ASN A 48 27.63 6.35 -3.91
N PRO A 49 27.02 5.48 -3.10
CA PRO A 49 26.23 5.91 -1.94
C PRO A 49 27.02 6.74 -0.92
N VAL A 50 28.35 6.56 -0.88
CA VAL A 50 29.24 7.32 0.01
C VAL A 50 29.24 8.81 -0.31
N ASP A 51 28.92 9.21 -1.53
CA ASP A 51 28.84 10.63 -1.94
C ASP A 51 27.58 11.32 -1.39
N TYR A 52 26.60 10.53 -0.93
CA TYR A 52 25.32 11.01 -0.40
C TYR A 52 24.99 10.36 0.97
N PRO A 53 25.80 10.58 2.02
CA PRO A 53 25.60 9.97 3.33
C PRO A 53 24.48 10.64 4.15
N TYR A 54 23.59 11.38 3.50
CA TYR A 54 22.51 12.15 4.12
C TYR A 54 21.26 12.11 3.22
N ARG A 55 20.09 12.35 3.82
CA ARG A 55 18.83 12.45 3.08
C ARG A 55 18.75 13.77 2.34
N LYS A 56 18.60 13.74 1.02
CA LYS A 56 18.41 14.94 0.21
C LYS A 56 16.98 15.47 0.26
N ALA A 57 16.84 16.77 0.07
CA ALA A 57 15.54 17.46 0.08
C ALA A 57 14.59 16.96 -1.02
N ASP A 58 15.13 16.50 -2.15
CA ASP A 58 14.38 15.93 -3.26
C ASP A 58 14.10 14.42 -3.10
N GLY A 59 14.60 13.79 -2.04
CA GLY A 59 14.43 12.35 -1.75
C GLY A 59 15.23 11.40 -2.64
N LYS A 60 16.10 11.92 -3.53
CA LYS A 60 16.87 11.11 -4.48
C LYS A 60 18.13 10.49 -3.85
N TYR A 61 18.70 9.52 -4.55
CA TYR A 61 19.98 8.84 -4.24
C TYR A 61 19.95 8.00 -2.95
N ASN A 62 18.77 7.51 -2.57
CA ASN A 62 18.61 6.62 -1.44
C ASN A 62 18.83 5.13 -1.80
N ASP A 63 18.35 4.71 -2.98
CA ASP A 63 18.59 3.36 -3.50
C ASP A 63 19.90 3.35 -4.33
N PRO A 64 20.93 2.58 -3.93
CA PRO A 64 22.23 2.55 -4.60
C PRO A 64 22.19 2.14 -6.07
N PHE A 65 21.12 1.47 -6.49
CA PHE A 65 20.94 1.00 -7.87
C PHE A 65 19.99 1.89 -8.67
N ASN A 66 19.31 2.84 -8.00
CA ASN A 66 18.33 3.70 -8.63
C ASN A 66 18.26 5.09 -7.98
N GLU A 67 18.87 6.08 -8.62
CA GLU A 67 18.93 7.45 -8.08
C GLU A 67 17.54 8.10 -7.88
N GLY A 68 16.53 7.69 -8.66
CA GLY A 68 15.23 8.34 -8.70
C GLY A 68 14.17 7.71 -7.81
N VAL A 69 14.45 6.55 -7.19
CA VAL A 69 13.46 5.84 -6.36
C VAL A 69 13.18 6.62 -5.07
N GLY A 70 11.89 6.90 -4.84
CA GLY A 70 11.43 7.64 -3.68
C GLY A 70 11.63 9.16 -3.77
N GLY A 71 12.19 9.65 -4.88
CA GLY A 71 12.36 11.08 -5.11
C GLY A 71 11.06 11.79 -5.51
N GLN A 72 11.03 13.11 -5.31
CA GLN A 72 9.89 13.94 -5.72
C GLN A 72 9.64 13.80 -7.23
N GLY A 73 8.37 13.61 -7.60
CA GLY A 73 7.94 13.44 -8.99
C GLY A 73 8.05 12.00 -9.53
N SER A 74 8.41 11.02 -8.71
CA SER A 74 8.36 9.60 -9.09
C SER A 74 6.93 9.07 -9.19
N PHE A 75 6.70 8.04 -10.00
CA PHE A 75 5.40 7.36 -10.08
C PHE A 75 5.03 6.68 -8.76
N PHE A 76 3.74 6.71 -8.42
CA PHE A 76 3.20 5.86 -7.34
C PHE A 76 3.09 4.42 -7.83
N GLY A 77 3.64 3.47 -7.07
CA GLY A 77 3.44 2.04 -7.29
C GLY A 77 1.99 1.59 -7.07
N ARG A 78 1.69 0.31 -7.33
CA ARG A 78 0.37 -0.28 -7.01
C ARG A 78 0.51 -1.61 -6.30
N ASN A 79 -0.49 -1.94 -5.49
CA ASN A 79 -0.58 -3.25 -4.84
C ASN A 79 -1.52 -4.23 -5.57
N ILE A 80 -2.39 -3.70 -6.42
CA ILE A 80 -3.39 -4.46 -7.18
C ILE A 80 -3.40 -3.88 -8.59
N LEU A 81 -3.68 -4.72 -9.59
CA LEU A 81 -3.83 -4.28 -10.97
C LEU A 81 -4.93 -3.22 -11.08
N PRO A 82 -4.70 -2.14 -11.84
CA PRO A 82 -5.70 -1.08 -12.01
C PRO A 82 -6.94 -1.64 -12.70
N VAL A 83 -8.11 -1.29 -12.18
CA VAL A 83 -9.39 -1.57 -12.82
C VAL A 83 -9.90 -0.25 -13.40
N GLU A 84 -10.20 -0.23 -14.70
CA GLU A 84 -10.70 0.97 -15.35
C GLU A 84 -12.10 1.34 -14.84
N GLN A 85 -12.26 2.59 -14.39
CA GLN A 85 -13.51 3.09 -13.80
C GLN A 85 -13.92 4.47 -14.35
N LYS A 86 -13.31 4.93 -15.46
CA LYS A 86 -13.52 6.29 -16.00
C LYS A 86 -14.99 6.61 -16.24
N ASP A 87 -15.75 5.66 -16.78
CA ASP A 87 -17.18 5.84 -17.10
C ASP A 87 -18.08 5.89 -15.85
N LYS A 88 -17.57 5.43 -14.70
CA LYS A 88 -18.30 5.39 -13.43
C LYS A 88 -18.05 6.63 -12.57
N VAL A 89 -17.01 7.42 -12.87
CA VAL A 89 -16.67 8.63 -12.10
C VAL A 89 -17.80 9.65 -12.13
N ILE A 90 -18.55 9.72 -13.23
CA ILE A 90 -19.65 10.69 -13.44
C ILE A 90 -20.92 10.29 -12.66
N TYR A 91 -21.05 9.01 -12.29
CA TYR A 91 -22.21 8.49 -11.56
C TYR A 91 -22.00 8.47 -10.04
N ILE A 92 -20.80 8.85 -9.57
CA ILE A 92 -20.48 8.91 -8.15
C ILE A 92 -20.58 10.39 -7.75
N ASN A 93 -21.69 10.77 -7.12
CA ASN A 93 -21.76 12.02 -6.36
C ASN A 93 -20.87 11.85 -5.11
N ILE A 94 -19.79 12.64 -5.02
CA ILE A 94 -18.75 12.51 -4.01
C ILE A 94 -19.05 13.48 -2.86
N ASP A 95 -19.88 13.06 -1.91
CA ASP A 95 -19.95 13.67 -0.58
C ASP A 95 -19.24 12.73 0.42
N ILE A 96 -18.01 13.08 0.78
CA ILE A 96 -17.12 12.26 1.60
C ILE A 96 -17.42 12.49 3.08
N TYR A 97 -18.08 11.53 3.73
CA TYR A 97 -18.06 11.40 5.19
C TYR A 97 -16.98 10.38 5.59
N ILE A 98 -15.86 10.87 6.12
CA ILE A 98 -14.77 10.04 6.63
C ILE A 98 -15.18 9.49 8.01
N TYR A 99 -15.64 8.24 8.06
CA TYR A 99 -15.74 7.51 9.32
C TYR A 99 -14.38 6.90 9.66
N VAL A 100 -13.65 7.53 10.58
CA VAL A 100 -12.45 6.95 11.17
C VAL A 100 -12.87 5.94 12.23
N TYR A 101 -12.89 4.66 11.88
CA TYR A 101 -12.99 3.60 12.88
C TYR A 101 -11.61 3.40 13.54
N MET A 102 -11.40 4.03 14.69
CA MET A 102 -10.25 3.70 15.55
C MET A 102 -10.40 2.26 16.06
N CYS A 103 -9.48 1.38 15.64
CA CYS A 103 -9.36 0.04 16.18
C CYS A 103 -8.51 0.14 17.48
N PRO A 104 -9.06 -0.12 18.68
CA PRO A 104 -8.39 0.23 19.94
C PRO A 104 -7.20 -0.67 20.33
N LEU A 105 -6.75 -1.58 19.47
CA LEU A 105 -5.80 -2.64 19.87
C LEU A 105 -4.47 -2.67 19.12
N PHE A 106 -4.24 -1.89 18.06
CA PHE A 106 -2.94 -1.87 17.38
C PHE A 106 -2.65 -0.49 16.77
N ASN A 107 -1.75 0.26 17.41
CA ASN A 107 -1.29 1.60 17.01
C ASN A 107 -0.46 1.66 15.70
N TYR A 108 -0.51 0.65 14.81
CA TYR A 108 0.41 0.60 13.65
C TYR A 108 -0.17 0.16 12.31
N PHE A 109 -1.48 -0.14 12.19
CA PHE A 109 -2.08 -0.36 10.86
C PHE A 109 -3.47 0.29 10.78
N SER A 110 -3.53 1.45 10.15
CA SER A 110 -4.79 2.04 9.71
C SER A 110 -5.32 1.19 8.55
N CYS A 111 -6.32 0.35 8.81
CA CYS A 111 -7.07 -0.35 7.76
C CYS A 111 -8.19 0.57 7.29
N MET A 112 -7.96 1.30 6.21
CA MET A 112 -9.00 2.11 5.57
C MET A 112 -9.94 1.19 4.78
N VAL A 113 -11.06 0.80 5.39
CA VAL A 113 -12.14 0.09 4.69
C VAL A 113 -13.19 1.10 4.25
N MET A 114 -13.20 1.46 2.97
CA MET A 114 -14.31 2.21 2.38
C MET A 114 -15.49 1.25 2.15
N LYS A 115 -16.56 1.41 2.93
CA LYS A 115 -17.88 0.82 2.61
C LYS A 115 -18.79 1.92 2.07
N GLY A 116 -19.36 1.66 0.90
CA GLY A 116 -20.07 2.64 0.08
C GLY A 116 -21.22 3.33 0.81
N ALA A 117 -21.44 4.59 0.42
CA ALA A 117 -22.59 5.40 0.82
C ALA A 117 -23.05 6.24 -0.36
N ASN A 118 -24.37 6.36 -0.50
CA ASN A 118 -25.05 7.17 -1.52
C ASN A 118 -25.20 8.61 -1.01
N LEU A 119 -24.85 9.60 -1.82
CA LEU A 119 -25.31 10.97 -1.64
C LEU A 119 -25.71 11.59 -2.98
N LYS A 120 -26.64 12.54 -2.91
CA LYS A 120 -27.47 13.01 -4.01
C LYS A 120 -27.23 14.51 -4.18
N ILE A 121 -26.61 14.92 -5.28
CA ILE A 121 -26.41 16.34 -5.58
C ILE A 121 -27.53 16.78 -6.54
N ASN A 122 -28.36 17.73 -6.09
CA ASN A 122 -29.37 18.38 -6.92
C ASN A 122 -28.74 19.51 -7.73
N LYS A 123 -29.20 19.65 -8.98
CA LYS A 123 -28.81 20.68 -9.94
C LYS A 123 -29.15 22.09 -9.47
#